data_AF-A3F584-F1
#
_entry.id   AF-A3F584-F1
#
_cell.length_a   1.000
_cell.length_b   1.000
_cell.length_c   1.000
_cell.angle_alpha   90.00
_cell.angle_beta   90.00
_cell.angle_gamma   90.00
#
_symmetry.space_group_name_H-M   'P 1'
#
loop_
_entity.id
_entity.type
_entity.pdbx_description
1 polymer ?
#
loop_
_entity_poly.entity_id
_entity_poly.type
_entity_poly.pdbx_seq_one_letter_code
_entity_poly.pdbx_strand_id
1 'polypeptide(L)' 'RYVSNNGFNPSWNEDFTFHLKRSELDVIAFEVKDHDKRGFNDLIGAYYIWATSISPGY' A
#
# COMPACT_ATOMS: atom_id res chain seq x y z
N ARG A 1 2.94 -8.35 -5.29
CA ARG A 1 2.64 -9.75 -4.94
C ARG A 1 1.24 -9.82 -4.34
N TYR A 2 0.61 -11.00 -4.23
CA TYR A 2 -0.66 -11.17 -3.50
C TYR A 2 -0.54 -12.34 -2.51
N VAL A 3 -1.34 -12.28 -1.45
CA VAL A 3 -1.50 -13.39 -0.49
C VAL A 3 -2.78 -14.14 -0.86
N SER A 4 -2.70 -15.45 -1.06
CA SER A 4 -3.87 -16.25 -1.46
C SER A 4 -4.69 -16.66 -0.24
N ASN A 5 -6.02 -16.45 -0.31
CA ASN A 5 -7.01 -16.94 0.65
C ASN A 5 -6.74 -16.56 2.12
N ASN A 6 -6.17 -15.37 2.35
CA ASN A 6 -6.00 -14.85 3.70
C ASN A 6 -6.30 -13.33 3.75
N GLY A 7 -7.54 -12.98 4.10
CA GLY A 7 -7.94 -11.59 4.34
C GLY A 7 -7.96 -11.18 5.82
N PHE A 8 -7.81 -12.14 6.75
CA PHE A 8 -7.92 -11.86 8.19
C PHE A 8 -6.59 -11.38 8.80
N ASN A 9 -5.47 -11.99 8.40
CA ASN A 9 -4.13 -11.62 8.86
C ASN A 9 -3.05 -11.86 7.78
N PRO A 10 -3.19 -11.26 6.58
CA PRO A 10 -2.18 -11.41 5.54
C PRO A 10 -0.83 -10.86 5.97
N SER A 11 0.25 -11.52 5.54
CA SER A 11 1.63 -11.08 5.73
C SER A 11 2.34 -11.07 4.38
N TRP A 12 2.85 -9.89 3.99
CA TRP A 12 3.59 -9.72 2.74
C TRP A 12 5.10 -9.83 2.95
N ASN A 13 5.62 -9.29 4.06
CA ASN A 13 7.06 -9.17 4.34
C ASN A 13 7.82 -8.54 3.15
N GLU A 14 7.29 -7.42 2.66
CA GLU A 14 7.85 -6.67 1.52
C GLU A 14 8.23 -5.26 1.97
N ASP A 15 9.41 -4.82 1.53
CA ASP A 15 9.91 -3.47 1.72
C ASP A 15 9.96 -2.73 0.39
N PHE A 16 9.54 -1.47 0.40
CA PHE A 16 9.61 -0.58 -0.76
C PHE A 16 10.42 0.65 -0.42
N THR A 17 11.29 1.09 -1.34
CA THR A 17 12.07 2.31 -1.20
C THR A 17 11.72 3.28 -2.32
N PHE A 18 11.33 4.50 -1.95
CA PHE A 18 10.98 5.56 -2.89
C PHE A 18 11.90 6.75 -2.67
N HIS A 19 12.39 7.34 -3.77
CA HIS A 19 13.10 8.60 -3.74
C HIS A 19 12.13 9.74 -4.03
N LEU A 20 11.72 10.46 -2.98
CA LEU A 20 10.83 11.62 -3.11
C LEU A 20 11.59 12.81 -3.68
N LYS A 21 11.05 13.43 -4.73
CA LYS A 21 11.67 14.60 -5.38
C LYS A 21 11.28 15.90 -4.69
N ARG A 22 10.05 15.98 -4.17
CA ARG A 22 9.52 17.15 -3.45
C ARG A 22 8.59 16.68 -2.35
N SER A 23 9.17 16.28 -1.22
CA SER A 23 8.44 15.74 -0.06
C SER A 23 7.27 16.63 0.41
N GLU A 24 7.32 17.94 0.17
CA GLU A 24 6.26 18.90 0.53
C GLU A 24 4.96 18.76 -0.29
N LEU A 25 5.05 18.17 -1.49
CA LEU A 25 3.92 18.00 -2.41
C LEU A 25 3.56 16.52 -2.64
N ASP A 26 4.42 15.61 -2.20
CA ASP A 26 4.27 14.18 -2.44
C ASP A 26 3.28 13.57 -1.43
N VAL A 27 2.38 12.71 -1.94
CA VAL A 27 1.43 11.92 -1.15
C VAL A 27 1.76 10.45 -1.34
N ILE A 28 1.79 9.70 -0.23
CA ILE A 28 1.92 8.25 -0.27
C ILE A 28 0.53 7.64 -0.18
N ALA A 29 0.18 6.83 -1.18
CA ALA A 29 -1.06 6.08 -1.26
C ALA A 29 -0.80 4.61 -0.91
N PHE A 30 -1.50 4.11 0.10
CA PHE A 30 -1.56 2.69 0.43
C PHE A 30 -2.88 2.15 -0.08
N GLU A 31 -2.85 1.22 -1.03
CA GLU A 31 -4.04 0.57 -1.58
C GLU A 31 -3.96 -0.93 -1.39
N VAL A 32 -5.00 -1.53 -0.82
CA VAL A 32 -5.16 -2.97 -0.69
C VAL A 32 -6.26 -3.40 -1.65
N LYS A 33 -5.95 -4.35 -2.53
CA LYS A 33 -6.88 -4.86 -3.55
C LYS A 33 -7.00 -6.37 -3.44
N ASP A 34 -8.19 -6.91 -3.67
CA ASP A 34 -8.41 -8.34 -3.83
C ASP A 34 -7.91 -8.77 -5.21
N HIS A 35 -7.21 -9.90 -5.28
CA HIS A 35 -6.58 -10.33 -6.52
C HIS A 35 -7.46 -11.34 -7.26
N ASP A 36 -7.98 -10.91 -8.42
CA ASP A 36 -8.75 -11.76 -9.32
C ASP A 36 -7.93 -12.28 -10.49
N LYS A 37 -7.92 -13.61 -10.67
CA LYS A 37 -7.16 -14.27 -11.75
C LYS A 37 -7.71 -14.01 -13.16
N ARG A 38 -8.99 -13.65 -13.27
CA ARG A 38 -9.72 -13.53 -14.55
C ARG A 38 -10.41 -12.18 -14.73
N GLY A 39 -10.31 -11.29 -13.75
CA GLY A 39 -11.01 -10.01 -13.71
C GLY A 39 -10.06 -8.86 -13.37
N PHE A 40 -10.63 -7.75 -12.92
CA PHE A 40 -9.89 -6.63 -12.36
C PHE A 40 -9.76 -6.83 -10.85
N ASN A 41 -8.65 -6.38 -10.26
CA ASN A 41 -8.49 -6.43 -8.82
C ASN A 41 -9.43 -5.41 -8.14
N ASP A 42 -10.30 -5.88 -7.25
CA ASP A 42 -11.25 -5.05 -6.53
C ASP A 42 -10.58 -4.29 -5.38
N LEU A 43 -10.90 -3.01 -5.19
CA LEU A 43 -10.35 -2.22 -4.08
C LEU A 43 -11.00 -2.63 -2.75
N ILE A 44 -10.19 -3.10 -1.80
CA ILE A 44 -10.63 -3.41 -0.43
C ILE A 44 -10.56 -2.17 0.45
N GLY A 45 -9.47 -1.39 0.33
CA GLY A 45 -9.28 -0.19 1.13
C GLY A 45 -8.10 0.66 0.66
N ALA A 46 -8.14 1.94 1.03
CA ALA A 46 -7.08 2.89 0.71
C ALA A 46 -6.82 3.86 1.86
N TYR A 47 -5.56 4.29 2.00
CA TYR A 47 -5.15 5.34 2.90
C TYR A 47 -4.13 6.25 2.22
N TYR A 48 -4.29 7.57 2.41
CA TYR A 48 -3.44 8.58 1.80
C TYR A 48 -2.84 9.46 2.89
N ILE A 49 -1.52 9.64 2.84
CA ILE A 49 -0.80 10.48 3.79
C ILE A 49 0.17 11.39 3.06
N TRP A 50 0.23 12.65 3.47
CA TRP A 50 1.26 13.58 3.01
C TRP A 50 2.63 13.07 3.45
N ALA A 51 3.62 13.09 2.56
CA ALA A 51 4.95 12.60 2.89
C ALA A 51 5.58 13.36 4.07
N THR A 52 5.20 14.63 4.27
CA THR A 52 5.60 15.45 5.43
C THR A 52 5.03 15.00 6.76
N SER A 53 3.96 14.19 6.77
CA SER A 53 3.26 13.75 7.97
C SER A 53 3.63 12.33 8.41
N ILE A 54 4.58 11.69 7.72
CA ILE A 54 5.00 10.31 8.02
C ILE A 54 5.90 10.31 9.26
N SER A 55 5.55 9.47 10.23
CA SER A 55 6.40 9.19 11.39
C SER A 55 7.23 7.93 11.15
N PRO A 56 8.51 7.89 11.55
CA PRO A 56 9.36 6.72 11.38
C PRO A 56 9.03 5.62 12.40
N GLY A 57 9.18 4.37 11.97
CA GLY A 57 9.08 3.19 12.84
C GLY A 57 7.66 2.72 13.11
N TYR A 58 7.55 1.78 14.06
CA TYR A 58 6.32 1.26 14.66
C TYR A 58 6.43 1.38 16.18
#